data_AF-A0AAX2CKE1-F1
#
_entry.id   AF-A0AAX2CKE1-F1
#
_cell.length_a   1.000
_cell.length_b   1.000
_cell.length_c   1.000
_cell.angle_alpha   90.00
_cell.angle_beta   90.00
_cell.angle_gamma   90.00
#
_symmetry.space_group_name_H-M   'P 1'
#
loop_
_entity.id
_entity.type
_entity.pdbx_description
1 polymer ?
#
loop_
_entity_poly.entity_id
_entity_poly.type
_entity_poly.pdbx_seq_one_letter_code
_entity_poly.pdbx_strand_id
1 'polypeptide(L)'
;MDITTISNEILEEFKERMHLGDDEDDNLRRILSASNKALLRVCGDYHLNTDEEFKELVFERSRYVYNDALEYFDKNFLSQINSLSIDKALEEINLDGD
;
A
#
# COMPACT_ATOMS: atom_id res chain seq x y z
N MET A 1 6.96 11.53 -10.99
CA MET A 1 6.07 10.93 -9.98
C MET A 1 4.72 10.77 -10.64
N ASP A 2 4.43 9.58 -11.13
CA ASP A 2 3.08 9.28 -11.57
C ASP A 2 2.15 9.44 -10.38
N ILE A 3 1.11 10.23 -10.55
CA ILE A 3 -0.01 10.24 -9.63
C ILE A 3 -0.59 8.83 -9.75
N THR A 4 -0.31 7.95 -8.79
CA THR A 4 -0.98 6.65 -8.74
C THR A 4 -2.46 6.92 -8.54
N THR A 5 -3.19 6.97 -9.64
CA THR A 5 -4.64 7.02 -9.67
C THR A 5 -5.11 5.68 -9.14
N ILE A 6 -5.77 5.69 -7.99
CA ILE A 6 -6.39 4.48 -7.44
C ILE A 6 -7.49 4.05 -8.40
N SER A 7 -7.37 2.85 -8.96
CA SER A 7 -8.35 2.29 -9.89
C SER A 7 -9.68 2.03 -9.17
N ASN A 8 -10.77 1.89 -9.94
CA ASN A 8 -12.05 1.50 -9.35
C ASN A 8 -11.98 0.11 -8.72
N GLU A 9 -11.29 -0.83 -9.37
CA GLU A 9 -11.09 -2.19 -8.85
C GLU A 9 -10.45 -2.18 -7.45
N ILE A 10 -9.34 -1.46 -7.28
CA ILE A 10 -8.67 -1.33 -5.98
C ILE A 10 -9.55 -0.67 -4.92
N LEU A 11 -10.38 0.31 -5.32
CA LEU A 11 -11.32 0.93 -4.40
C LEU A 11 -12.42 -0.05 -3.97
N GLU A 12 -13.02 -0.79 -4.91
CA GLU A 12 -14.06 -1.77 -4.62
C GLU A 12 -13.52 -2.88 -3.70
N GLU A 13 -12.34 -3.43 -4.00
CA GLU A 13 -11.69 -4.43 -3.13
C GLU A 13 -11.50 -3.91 -1.69
N PHE A 14 -11.07 -2.66 -1.54
CA PHE A 14 -10.90 -2.06 -0.21
C PHE A 14 -12.24 -1.82 0.49
N LYS A 15 -13.28 -1.38 -0.23
CA LYS A 15 -14.64 -1.21 0.31
C LYS A 15 -15.23 -2.52 0.76
N GLU A 16 -15.10 -3.58 -0.03
CA GLU A 16 -15.56 -4.93 0.30
C GLU A 16 -14.89 -5.43 1.59
N ARG A 17 -13.57 -5.26 1.70
CA ARG A 17 -12.79 -5.60 2.90
C ARG A 17 -13.27 -4.86 4.15
N MET A 18 -13.58 -3.58 4.00
CA MET A 18 -13.96 -2.69 5.10
C MET A 18 -15.46 -2.70 5.39
N HIS A 19 -16.26 -3.38 4.57
CA HIS A 19 -17.72 -3.36 4.58
C HIS A 19 -18.30 -1.93 4.46
N LEU A 20 -17.76 -1.13 3.55
CA LEU A 20 -18.16 0.26 3.30
C LEU A 20 -19.03 0.39 2.03
N GLY A 21 -19.83 1.46 1.97
CA GLY A 21 -20.57 1.87 0.78
C GLY A 21 -19.88 3.00 0.01
N ASP A 22 -20.58 3.58 -0.97
CA ASP A 22 -19.99 4.52 -1.96
C ASP A 22 -19.90 5.98 -1.48
N ASP A 23 -20.50 6.32 -0.33
CA ASP A 23 -20.65 7.70 0.15
C ASP A 23 -19.32 8.41 0.43
N GLU A 24 -18.22 7.66 0.57
CA GLU A 24 -16.90 8.16 0.96
C GLU A 24 -15.78 7.84 -0.05
N ASP A 25 -16.13 7.46 -1.29
CA ASP A 25 -15.18 7.06 -2.34
C ASP A 25 -13.98 8.01 -2.49
N ASP A 26 -14.23 9.32 -2.52
CA ASP A 26 -13.19 10.34 -2.65
C ASP A 26 -12.21 10.33 -1.46
N ASN A 27 -12.72 10.10 -0.25
CA ASN A 27 -11.89 10.01 0.95
C ASN A 27 -11.06 8.72 0.92
N LEU A 28 -11.69 7.59 0.60
CA LEU A 28 -11.04 6.28 0.50
C LEU A 28 -9.92 6.29 -0.54
N ARG A 29 -10.13 6.90 -1.72
CA ARG A 29 -9.08 7.07 -2.73
C ARG A 29 -7.90 7.90 -2.23
N ARG A 30 -8.15 8.96 -1.45
CA ARG A 30 -7.07 9.78 -0.84
C ARG A 30 -6.28 8.97 0.17
N ILE A 31 -6.95 8.20 1.02
CA ILE A 31 -6.31 7.32 2.01
C ILE A 31 -5.45 6.26 1.30
N LEU A 32 -6.02 5.53 0.33
CA LEU A 32 -5.32 4.50 -0.45
C LEU A 32 -4.11 5.09 -1.20
N SER A 33 -4.27 6.24 -1.87
CA SER A 33 -3.18 6.90 -2.59
C SER A 33 -2.06 7.34 -1.64
N ALA A 34 -2.39 7.88 -0.48
CA ALA A 34 -1.41 8.29 0.52
C ALA A 34 -0.66 7.09 1.12
N SER A 35 -1.36 6.00 1.39
CA SER A 35 -0.75 4.75 1.86
C SER A 35 0.15 4.11 0.83
N ASN A 36 -0.28 4.02 -0.43
CA ASN A 36 0.53 3.54 -1.54
C ASN A 36 1.84 4.34 -1.66
N LYS A 37 1.76 5.67 -1.71
CA LYS A 37 2.94 6.55 -1.79
C LYS A 37 3.85 6.45 -0.58
N ALA A 38 3.30 6.24 0.61
CA ALA A 38 4.11 6.05 1.81
C ALA A 38 4.92 4.75 1.72
N LEU A 39 4.27 3.66 1.31
CA LEU A 39 4.91 2.35 1.24
C LEU A 39 5.88 2.23 0.06
N LEU A 40 5.61 2.82 -1.11
CA LEU A 40 6.58 2.90 -2.20
C LEU A 40 7.90 3.55 -1.79
N ARG A 41 7.86 4.56 -0.91
CA ARG A 41 9.08 5.21 -0.41
C ARG A 41 9.91 4.35 0.53
N VAL A 42 9.28 3.36 1.18
CA VAL A 42 9.94 2.54 2.21
C VAL A 42 10.34 1.20 1.63
N CYS A 43 9.41 0.55 0.91
CA CYS A 43 9.58 -0.78 0.36
C CYS A 43 10.18 -0.78 -1.05
N GLY A 44 10.16 0.36 -1.75
CA GLY A 44 10.63 0.50 -3.13
C GLY A 44 9.52 0.31 -4.18
N ASP A 45 9.91 0.19 -5.45
CA ASP A 45 8.97 0.25 -6.58
C ASP A 45 8.19 -1.06 -6.76
N TYR A 46 6.98 -1.07 -6.21
CA TYR A 46 5.99 -2.15 -6.34
C TYR A 46 4.75 -1.64 -7.07
N HIS A 47 4.08 -2.54 -7.78
CA HIS A 47 2.90 -2.20 -8.54
C HIS A 47 1.64 -2.71 -7.82
N LEU A 48 0.84 -1.77 -7.29
CA LEU A 48 -0.33 -2.04 -6.47
C LEU A 48 -1.32 -3.05 -7.09
N ASN A 49 -1.45 -3.07 -8.41
CA ASN A 49 -2.40 -3.96 -9.09
C ASN A 49 -1.89 -5.40 -9.29
N THR A 50 -0.59 -5.65 -9.18
CA THR A 50 0.01 -6.95 -9.50
C THR A 50 0.79 -7.59 -8.35
N ASP A 51 1.23 -6.79 -7.38
CA ASP A 51 1.97 -7.26 -6.20
C ASP A 51 1.01 -7.48 -5.02
N GLU A 52 0.48 -8.70 -4.87
CA GLU A 52 -0.54 -9.02 -3.86
C GLU A 52 -0.09 -8.73 -2.42
N GLU A 53 1.16 -9.04 -2.07
CA GLU A 53 1.68 -8.76 -0.72
C GLU A 53 1.80 -7.25 -0.45
N PHE A 54 2.25 -6.49 -1.44
CA PHE A 54 2.32 -5.03 -1.34
C PHE A 54 0.92 -4.40 -1.28
N LYS A 55 -0.03 -4.91 -2.09
CA LYS A 55 -1.44 -4.49 -2.07
C LYS A 55 -2.06 -4.70 -0.69
N GLU A 56 -1.84 -5.88 -0.10
CA GLU A 56 -2.29 -6.20 1.24
C GLU A 56 -1.74 -5.19 2.27
N LEU A 57 -0.45 -4.86 2.20
CA LEU A 57 0.17 -3.89 3.10
C LEU A 57 -0.40 -2.46 2.92
N VAL A 58 -0.71 -2.07 1.67
CA VAL A 58 -1.39 -0.79 1.37
C VAL A 58 -2.80 -0.75 1.95
N PHE A 59 -3.55 -1.85 1.85
CA PHE A 59 -4.89 -1.97 2.45
C PHE A 59 -4.83 -1.91 3.96
N GLU A 60 -3.89 -2.60 4.59
CA GLU A 60 -3.67 -2.57 6.02
C GLU A 60 -3.35 -1.15 6.50
N ARG A 61 -2.39 -0.47 5.86
CA ARG A 61 -2.07 0.92 6.23
C ARG A 61 -3.27 1.84 6.09
N SER A 62 -4.04 1.66 5.01
CA SER A 62 -5.26 2.44 4.74
C SER A 62 -6.34 2.20 5.79
N ARG A 63 -6.52 0.95 6.24
CA ARG A 63 -7.42 0.62 7.36
C ARG A 63 -6.99 1.32 8.65
N TYR A 64 -5.70 1.37 8.95
CA TYR A 64 -5.21 2.06 10.15
C TYR A 64 -5.43 3.58 10.06
N VAL A 65 -5.22 4.20 8.89
CA VAL A 65 -5.56 5.62 8.69
C VAL A 65 -7.06 5.87 8.87
N TYR A 66 -7.90 5.06 8.24
CA TYR A 66 -9.36 5.21 8.30
C TYR A 66 -9.88 5.10 9.74
N ASN A 67 -9.30 4.21 10.55
CA ASN A 67 -9.68 4.00 11.95
C ASN A 67 -8.92 4.87 12.96
N ASP A 68 -8.22 5.93 12.50
CA ASP A 68 -7.43 6.85 13.34
C ASP A 68 -6.45 6.12 14.28
N ALA A 69 -5.75 5.12 13.72
CA ALA A 69 -4.89 4.19 14.44
C ALA A 69 -3.49 4.08 13.81
N LEU A 70 -3.11 5.00 12.93
CA LEU A 70 -1.89 4.93 12.11
C LEU A 70 -0.62 4.74 12.95
N GLU A 71 -0.57 5.25 14.17
CA GLU A 71 0.55 5.11 15.09
C GLU A 71 0.94 3.67 15.43
N TYR A 72 0.01 2.71 15.23
CA TYR A 72 0.27 1.29 15.49
C TYR A 72 0.74 0.52 14.25
N PHE A 73 0.61 1.10 13.05
CA PHE A 73 0.85 0.39 11.79
C PHE A 73 2.29 -0.11 11.66
N ASP A 74 3.27 0.77 11.81
CA ASP A 74 4.69 0.43 11.59
C ASP A 74 5.15 -0.67 12.55
N LYS A 75 4.63 -0.68 13.78
CA LYS A 75 4.94 -1.73 14.76
C LYS A 75 4.32 -3.07 14.36
N ASN A 76 3.06 -3.07 13.93
CA ASN A 76 2.32 -4.30 13.64
C ASN A 76 2.75 -4.96 12.33
N PHE A 77 3.26 -4.18 11.37
CA PHE A 77 3.68 -4.65 10.05
C PHE A 77 5.19 -4.53 9.80
N LEU A 78 5.99 -4.31 10.86
CA LEU A 78 7.44 -4.11 10.75
C LEU A 78 8.12 -5.24 9.96
N SER A 79 7.71 -6.48 10.18
CA SER A 79 8.29 -7.64 9.50
C SER A 79 8.03 -7.59 8.00
N GLN A 80 6.79 -7.34 7.58
CA GLN A 80 6.38 -7.27 6.19
C GLN A 80 7.04 -6.09 5.46
N ILE A 81 7.09 -4.93 6.12
CA ILE A 81 7.79 -3.75 5.60
C ILE A 81 9.26 -4.09 5.34
N ASN A 82 9.94 -4.72 6.30
CA ASN A 82 11.34 -5.09 6.15
C ASN A 82 11.56 -6.13 5.05
N SER A 83 10.71 -7.16 4.97
CA SER A 83 10.82 -8.19 3.93
C SER A 83 10.75 -7.57 2.54
N LEU A 84 9.69 -6.80 2.24
CA LEU A 84 9.54 -6.15 0.93
C LEU A 84 10.68 -5.18 0.62
N SER A 85 11.12 -4.40 1.62
CA SER A 85 12.23 -3.45 1.44
C SER A 85 13.55 -4.15 1.11
N ILE A 86 13.83 -5.30 1.75
CA ILE A 86 15.03 -6.09 1.50
C ILE A 86 14.95 -6.77 0.13
N ASP A 87 13.80 -7.36 -0.21
CA ASP A 87 13.61 -8.05 -1.48
C ASP A 87 13.82 -7.09 -2.66
N LYS A 88 13.26 -5.89 -2.60
CA LYS A 88 13.45 -4.87 -3.63
C LYS A 88 14.90 -4.39 -3.73
N ALA A 89 15.57 -4.20 -2.60
CA ALA A 89 16.99 -3.83 -2.58
C ALA A 89 17.88 -4.92 -3.21
N LEU A 90 17.57 -6.20 -3.00
CA LEU A 90 18.29 -7.31 -3.62
C LEU A 90 18.03 -7.40 -5.13
N GLU A 91 16.80 -7.11 -5.57
CA GLU A 91 16.45 -7.01 -7.00
C GLU A 91 17.28 -5.94 -7.71
N GLU A 92 17.37 -4.74 -7.14
CA GLU A 92 18.17 -3.63 -7.69
C GLU A 92 19.66 -3.98 -7.80
N ILE A 93 20.23 -4.64 -6.79
CA ILE A 93 21.64 -5.07 -6.81
C ILE A 93 21.92 -6.09 -7.93
N ASN A 94 20.98 -7.01 -8.19
CA ASN A 94 21.16 -8.01 -9.25
C ASN A 94 21.11 -7.38 -10.64
N LEU A 95 20.32 -6.31 -10.83
CA LEU A 95 20.22 -5.59 -12.11
C LEU A 95 21.49 -4.81 -12.46
N ASP A 96 22.23 -4.33 -11.46
CA ASP A 96 23.52 -3.63 -11.66
C ASP A 96 24.70 -4.58 -11.92
N GLY A 97 24.52 -5.88 -11.67
CA GLY A 97 25.57 -6.91 -11.77
C GLY A 97 25.65 -7.66 -13.10
N ASP A 98 24.64 -7.53 -13.97
CA ASP A 98 24.55 -8.11 -15.33
C ASP A 98 24.92 -7.09 -16.43
#